data_AF-A0A920MEB2-F1
#
_entry.id   AF-A0A920MEB2-F1
#
_cell.length_a   1.000
_cell.length_b   1.000
_cell.length_c   1.000
_cell.angle_alpha   90.00
_cell.angle_beta   90.00
_cell.angle_gamma   90.00
#
_symmetry.space_group_name_H-M   'P 1'
#
loop_
_entity.id
_entity.type
_entity.pdbx_description
1 polymer ?
#
loop_
_entity_poly.entity_id
_entity_poly.type
_entity_poly.pdbx_seq_one_letter_code
_entity_poly.pdbx_strand_id
1 'polypeptide(L)'
;MSKGLSEEEIEERAEFAYEACLVMRQRFHAVEIFEEYGWDIDETINYDESVKVRRDFQEFMFQRVIPSLKRVGLLTESIRPKFEKLGILKWEDFDDEDVSWKEAQSA
;
A
#
# COMPACT_ATOMS: atom_id res chain seq x y z
N MET A 1 12.23 4.04 12.60
CA MET A 1 13.65 4.30 12.30
C MET A 1 14.38 2.98 12.22
N SER A 2 14.96 2.62 11.08
CA SER A 2 15.84 1.45 10.86
C SER A 2 17.19 1.52 11.61
N LYS A 3 17.26 2.23 12.73
CA LYS A 3 18.50 2.42 13.50
C LYS A 3 18.94 1.08 14.10
N GLY A 4 20.15 0.65 13.74
CA GLY A 4 20.79 -0.55 14.30
C GLY A 4 20.63 -1.83 13.48
N LEU A 5 20.04 -1.75 12.28
CA LEU A 5 19.94 -2.88 11.36
C LEU A 5 21.13 -2.91 10.39
N SER A 6 21.51 -4.11 9.96
CA SER A 6 22.41 -4.28 8.83
C SER A 6 21.73 -3.86 7.53
N GLU A 7 22.53 -3.65 6.47
CA GLU A 7 22.00 -3.35 5.13
C GLU A 7 21.12 -4.50 4.60
N GLU A 8 21.51 -5.75 4.87
CA GLU A 8 20.74 -6.94 4.51
C GLU A 8 19.38 -6.98 5.22
N GLU A 9 19.33 -6.68 6.53
CA GLU A 9 18.07 -6.64 7.28
C GLU A 9 17.15 -5.49 6.84
N ILE A 10 17.72 -4.36 6.40
CA ILE A 10 16.94 -3.26 5.81
C ILE A 10 16.32 -3.71 4.50
N GLU A 11 17.09 -4.39 3.66
CA GLU A 11 16.65 -4.83 2.35
C GLU A 11 15.57 -5.92 2.45
N GLU A 12 15.74 -6.89 3.34
CA GLU A 12 14.71 -7.91 3.62
C GLU A 12 13.39 -7.25 4.07
N ARG A 13 13.47 -6.23 4.93
CA ARG A 13 12.28 -5.48 5.39
C ARG A 13 11.67 -4.63 4.29
N ALA A 14 12.48 -4.07 3.40
CA ALA A 14 12.01 -3.29 2.26
C ALA A 14 11.25 -4.19 1.27
N GLU A 15 11.75 -5.40 1.01
CA GLU A 15 11.06 -6.42 0.22
C GLU A 15 9.75 -6.85 0.88
N PHE A 16 9.78 -7.14 2.18
CA PHE A 16 8.58 -7.48 2.93
C PHE A 16 7.51 -6.36 2.86
N ALA A 17 7.94 -5.10 3.02
CA ALA A 17 7.04 -3.96 2.92
C ALA A 17 6.42 -3.82 1.52
N TYR A 18 7.19 -4.10 0.47
CA TYR A 18 6.71 -4.13 -0.91
C TYR A 18 5.64 -5.20 -1.11
N GLU A 19 5.91 -6.44 -0.69
CA GLU A 19 4.94 -7.55 -0.78
C GLU A 19 3.67 -7.27 0.02
N ALA A 20 3.80 -6.70 1.22
CA ALA A 20 2.64 -6.28 2.02
C ALA A 20 1.79 -5.23 1.28
N CYS A 21 2.42 -4.28 0.57
CA CYS A 21 1.71 -3.29 -0.25
C CYS A 21 0.98 -3.94 -1.44
N LEU A 22 1.56 -4.96 -2.07
CA LEU A 22 0.91 -5.72 -3.14
C LEU A 22 -0.33 -6.46 -2.63
N VAL A 23 -0.21 -7.15 -1.49
CA VAL A 23 -1.33 -7.86 -0.86
C VAL A 23 -2.43 -6.88 -0.45
N MET A 24 -2.07 -5.74 0.17
CA MET A 24 -3.03 -4.70 0.53
C MET A 24 -3.80 -4.18 -0.68
N ARG A 25 -3.11 -3.96 -1.82
CA ARG A 25 -3.75 -3.53 -3.08
C ARG A 25 -4.78 -4.55 -3.59
N GLN A 26 -4.52 -5.84 -3.44
CA GLN A 26 -5.41 -6.91 -3.89
C GLN A 26 -6.61 -7.16 -2.95
N ARG A 27 -6.43 -6.93 -1.64
CA ARG A 27 -7.47 -7.17 -0.61
C ARG A 27 -8.65 -6.20 -0.63
N PHE A 28 -8.71 -5.26 -1.57
CA PHE A 28 -9.86 -4.37 -1.72
C PHE A 28 -11.05 -4.99 -2.44
N HIS A 29 -10.85 -6.15 -3.07
CA HIS A 29 -11.94 -6.91 -3.65
C HIS A 29 -12.58 -7.78 -2.56
N ALA A 30 -13.89 -7.65 -2.38
CA ALA A 30 -14.66 -8.48 -1.46
C ALA A 30 -14.89 -9.89 -2.05
N VAL A 31 -13.82 -10.56 -2.49
CA VAL A 31 -13.85 -11.82 -3.22
C VAL A 31 -14.65 -12.88 -2.47
N GLU A 32 -14.44 -13.02 -1.16
CA GLU A 32 -15.17 -13.97 -0.32
C GLU A 32 -16.69 -13.73 -0.35
N ILE A 33 -17.13 -12.47 -0.41
CA ILE A 33 -18.55 -12.12 -0.56
C ILE A 33 -19.03 -12.45 -1.97
N PHE A 34 -18.26 -12.13 -2.99
CA PHE A 34 -18.63 -12.43 -4.38
C PHE A 34 -18.79 -13.96 -4.57
N GLU A 35 -17.88 -14.75 -4.01
CA GLU A 35 -17.93 -16.21 -4.00
C GLU A 35 -19.15 -16.75 -3.24
N GLU A 36 -19.44 -16.24 -2.03
CA GLU A 36 -20.58 -16.66 -1.22
C GLU A 36 -21.92 -16.45 -1.94
N TYR A 37 -22.05 -15.38 -2.73
CA TYR A 37 -23.25 -15.09 -3.52
C TYR A 37 -23.24 -15.72 -4.91
N GLY A 38 -22.21 -16.50 -5.25
CA GLY A 38 -22.08 -17.22 -6.52
C GLY A 38 -21.88 -16.31 -7.74
N TRP A 39 -21.27 -15.14 -7.55
CA TRP A 39 -20.98 -14.21 -8.64
C TRP A 39 -19.73 -14.63 -9.41
N ASP A 40 -19.65 -14.25 -10.69
CA ASP A 40 -18.43 -14.45 -11.47
C ASP A 40 -17.33 -13.53 -10.94
N ILE A 41 -16.23 -14.12 -10.47
CA ILE A 41 -15.18 -13.39 -9.74
C ILE A 41 -14.42 -12.45 -10.67
N ASP A 42 -14.10 -12.90 -11.88
CA ASP A 42 -13.34 -12.09 -12.83
C ASP A 42 -14.19 -10.92 -13.32
N GLU A 43 -15.47 -11.14 -13.65
CA GLU A 43 -16.40 -10.08 -14.02
C GLU A 43 -16.59 -9.08 -12.88
N THR A 44 -16.80 -9.57 -11.66
CA THR A 44 -17.05 -8.72 -10.49
C THR A 44 -15.82 -7.91 -10.12
N ILE A 45 -14.61 -8.50 -10.16
CA ILE A 45 -13.35 -7.76 -9.94
C ILE A 45 -13.18 -6.68 -11.02
N ASN A 46 -13.40 -7.00 -12.29
CA ASN A 46 -13.30 -6.01 -13.37
C ASN A 46 -14.30 -4.85 -13.19
N TYR A 47 -15.52 -5.15 -12.74
CA TYR A 47 -16.52 -4.13 -12.42
C TYR A 47 -16.12 -3.31 -11.20
N ASP A 48 -15.72 -3.95 -10.11
CA ASP A 48 -15.24 -3.29 -8.89
C ASP A 48 -14.01 -2.42 -9.18
N GLU A 49 -13.17 -2.85 -10.13
CA GLU A 49 -12.05 -2.06 -10.61
C GLU A 49 -12.46 -0.73 -11.25
N SER A 50 -13.65 -0.72 -11.87
CA SER A 50 -14.29 0.45 -12.49
C SER A 50 -14.89 1.43 -11.46
N VAL A 51 -15.11 1.01 -10.21
CA VAL A 51 -15.76 1.80 -9.18
C VAL A 51 -14.84 2.91 -8.67
N LYS A 52 -15.31 4.17 -8.76
CA LYS A 52 -14.50 5.35 -8.42
C LYS A 52 -14.06 5.37 -6.95
N VAL A 53 -14.97 5.09 -6.02
CA VAL A 53 -14.67 5.16 -4.57
C VAL A 53 -13.54 4.20 -4.18
N ARG A 54 -13.47 3.02 -4.81
CA ARG A 54 -12.39 2.05 -4.58
C ARG A 54 -11.05 2.57 -5.09
N ARG A 55 -11.00 3.12 -6.30
CA ARG A 55 -9.79 3.73 -6.86
C ARG A 55 -9.30 4.90 -6.01
N ASP A 56 -10.20 5.79 -5.60
CA ASP A 56 -9.88 6.92 -4.74
C ASP A 56 -9.32 6.45 -3.38
N PHE A 57 -9.90 5.39 -2.81
CA PHE A 57 -9.42 4.82 -1.54
C PHE A 57 -7.99 4.27 -1.67
N GLN A 58 -7.68 3.55 -2.76
CA GLN A 58 -6.33 3.06 -3.02
C GLN A 58 -5.31 4.21 -3.15
N GLU A 59 -5.66 5.26 -3.90
CA GLU A 59 -4.82 6.45 -4.02
C GLU A 59 -4.60 7.14 -2.66
N PHE A 60 -5.65 7.31 -1.87
CA PHE A 60 -5.57 7.88 -0.52
C PHE A 60 -4.66 7.07 0.42
N MET A 61 -4.66 5.74 0.33
CA MET A 61 -3.77 4.91 1.14
C MET A 61 -2.30 5.11 0.73
N PHE A 62 -2.00 5.10 -0.57
CA PHE A 62 -0.62 5.22 -1.04
C PHE A 62 -0.02 6.63 -0.88
N GLN A 63 -0.87 7.66 -0.83
CA GLN A 63 -0.47 8.99 -0.36
C GLN A 63 0.20 8.98 1.03
N ARG A 64 -0.09 7.98 1.87
CA ARG A 64 0.47 7.88 3.23
C ARG A 64 1.53 6.80 3.37
N VAL A 65 1.33 5.66 2.70
CA VAL A 65 2.25 4.52 2.78
C VAL A 65 3.61 4.86 2.18
N ILE A 66 3.65 5.49 1.00
CA ILE A 66 4.93 5.74 0.31
C ILE A 66 5.81 6.75 1.08
N PRO A 67 5.30 7.92 1.55
CA PRO A 67 6.07 8.81 2.42
C PRO A 67 6.53 8.13 3.71
N SER A 68 5.69 7.28 4.30
CA SER A 68 6.04 6.54 5.51
C SER A 68 7.22 5.59 5.29
N LEU A 69 7.23 4.82 4.20
CA LEU A 69 8.34 3.93 3.84
C LEU A 69 9.64 4.72 3.62
N LYS A 70 9.56 5.89 2.96
CA LYS A 70 10.71 6.81 2.81
C LYS A 70 11.23 7.27 4.16
N ARG A 71 10.36 7.77 5.05
CA ARG A 71 10.76 8.26 6.39
C ARG A 71 11.42 7.19 7.25
N VAL A 72 10.97 5.94 7.17
CA VAL A 72 11.56 4.84 7.97
C VAL A 72 12.79 4.21 7.31
N GLY A 73 13.13 4.59 6.08
CA GLY A 73 14.28 4.09 5.33
C GLY A 73 14.05 2.76 4.63
N LEU A 74 12.80 2.41 4.30
CA LEU A 74 12.43 1.18 3.60
C LEU A 74 12.14 1.40 2.10
N LEU A 75 12.22 2.63 1.62
CA LEU A 75 12.19 2.94 0.19
C LEU A 75 13.62 2.91 -0.37
N THR A 76 14.22 1.71 -0.41
CA THR A 76 15.60 1.48 -0.85
C THR A 76 15.73 1.59 -2.38
N GLU A 77 16.95 1.75 -2.89
CA GLU A 77 17.22 1.89 -4.32
C GLU A 77 16.81 0.65 -5.14
N SER A 78 16.90 -0.54 -4.56
CA SER A 78 16.45 -1.80 -5.16
C SER A 78 14.92 -1.93 -5.24
N ILE A 79 14.19 -1.39 -4.26
CA ILE A 79 12.73 -1.48 -4.19
C ILE A 79 12.03 -0.33 -4.93
N ARG A 80 12.64 0.85 -5.01
CA ARG A 80 12.11 2.02 -5.75
C ARG A 80 11.57 1.67 -7.16
N PRO A 81 12.31 0.95 -8.03
CA PRO A 81 11.81 0.57 -9.35
C PRO A 81 10.55 -0.30 -9.32
N LYS A 82 10.32 -1.07 -8.25
CA LYS A 82 9.12 -1.90 -8.12
C LYS A 82 7.89 -1.04 -7.83
N PHE A 83 8.02 -0.03 -6.97
CA PHE A 83 6.94 0.94 -6.71
C PHE A 83 6.69 1.88 -7.89
N GLU A 84 7.72 2.24 -8.65
CA GLU A 84 7.57 3.00 -9.89
C GLU A 84 6.70 2.26 -10.91
N LYS A 85 6.94 0.96 -11.11
CA LYS A 85 6.13 0.10 -12.01
C LYS A 85 4.65 0.03 -11.59
N LEU A 86 4.35 0.21 -10.31
CA LEU A 86 2.98 0.27 -9.79
C LEU A 86 2.33 1.65 -9.96
N GLY A 87 3.09 2.68 -10.37
CA GLY A 87 2.60 4.05 -10.57
C GLY A 87 2.30 4.80 -9.27
N ILE A 88 2.76 4.30 -8.13
CA ILE A 88 2.47 4.86 -6.80
C ILE A 88 3.64 5.68 -6.23
N LEU A 89 4.83 5.61 -6.84
CA LEU A 89 5.99 6.40 -6.42
C LEU A 89 5.78 7.92 -6.58
N LYS A 90 4.80 8.34 -7.39
CA LYS A 90 4.34 9.74 -7.49
C LYS A 90 3.95 10.37 -6.14
N TRP A 91 3.66 9.56 -5.13
CA TRP A 91 3.31 9.99 -3.78
C TRP A 91 4.50 10.09 -2.83
N GLU A 92 5.74 9.87 -3.28
CA GLU A 92 6.92 9.83 -2.42
C GLU A 92 7.11 11.07 -1.53
N ASP A 93 6.85 12.24 -2.11
CA ASP A 93 6.97 13.54 -1.44
C ASP A 93 5.61 14.12 -1.05
N PHE A 94 4.58 13.26 -0.98
CA PHE A 94 3.27 13.69 -0.49
C PHE A 94 3.37 14.07 0.99
N ASP A 95 2.91 15.27 1.30
CA ASP A 95 2.85 15.77 2.67
C ASP A 95 1.67 15.12 3.39
N ASP A 96 1.97 14.15 4.26
CA ASP A 96 1.02 13.47 5.12
C ASP A 96 1.18 13.86 6.59
N GLU A 97 1.75 15.05 6.88
CA GLU A 97 1.80 15.61 8.23
C GLU A 97 0.39 15.57 8.85
N ASP A 98 0.34 15.11 10.11
CA ASP A 98 -0.83 14.93 10.97
C ASP A 98 -1.76 13.74 10.72
N VAL A 99 -1.26 12.53 10.98
CA VAL A 99 -2.01 11.64 11.91
C VAL A 99 -1.11 11.30 13.08
N SER A 100 -1.34 12.00 14.19
CA SER A 100 -0.90 11.53 15.49
C SER A 100 -1.58 10.18 15.75
N TRP A 101 -0.83 9.08 15.69
CA TRP A 101 -1.34 7.75 16.00
C TRP A 101 -1.90 7.63 17.44
N LYS A 102 -1.58 8.61 18.31
CA LYS A 102 -2.22 8.76 19.63
C LYS A 102 -3.68 9.23 19.53
N GLU A 103 -4.02 10.03 18.53
CA GLU A 103 -5.37 10.55 18.30
C GLU A 103 -6.24 9.53 17.57
N ALA A 104 -5.68 8.78 16.61
CA ALA A 104 -6.41 7.75 15.86
C ALA A 104 -6.86 6.53 16.71
N GLN A 105 -6.22 6.26 17.85
CA GLN A 105 -6.64 5.21 18.80
C GLN A 105 -7.74 5.67 19.77
N SER A 106 -8.11 6.95 19.72
CA SER A 106 -9.04 7.58 20.68
C SER A 106 -10.41 7.91 20.08
N ALA A 107 -10.68 7.49 18.83
CA ALA A 107 -11.95 7.67 18.13
C ALA A 107 -12.74 6.36 18.03
#